data_AF-A0A7C2FJH8-F1
#
_entry.id   AF-A0A7C2FJH8-F1
#
_cell.length_a   1.000
_cell.length_b   1.000
_cell.length_c   1.000
_cell.angle_alpha   90.00
_cell.angle_beta   90.00
_cell.angle_gamma   90.00
#
_symmetry.space_group_name_H-M   'P 1'
#
loop_
_entity.id
_entity.type
_entity.pdbx_description
1 polymer ?
#
loop_
_entity_poly.entity_id
_entity_poly.type
_entity_poly.pdbx_seq_one_letter_code
_entity_poly.pdbx_strand_id
1 'polypeptide(L)'
;MRRLLRHAEETGRVIAVATRSRALAERAREAGLPVARRPHQVRWDAAGRYVVRLGPVSFVAPAIGRFVQVAIIAGIAALALFLALFLAPSATVVAYPPTETLAETVTITAVRDLDAPDYGARRLPAVAVSASRSYTLAVPATGTVRVGAGYARATVTITNPTAADVLVTAGTVLLAAPDFLDFELEADVTVPSNGTASAALIARQPGERYNLPAGSITGWFDEKYRFLGVTNPEPAAGGTSEPRPAPSEADVIAVRQLAASLADSSAVRDDLAAARPRDAVFLRTASASAKLGTPRPAIGTPSPVLLLDVTVEVTALAVTQPILRELALRALVPPGSRGELITETIRASETGASSYNAEAEAFTTTLRLSAEFARGVTAADVEAAVEGKRPSEARSTLRERYAIDEADVRVVPGWAPFLPRFGMRLDVRLASREGPPAAGTLPATRE
;
A
#
# COMPACT_ATOMS: atom_id res chain seq x y z
N MET A 1 -10.39 22.80 77.36
CA MET A 1 -9.96 21.60 76.60
C MET A 1 -9.07 20.67 77.41
N ARG A 2 -7.95 21.10 77.98
CA ARG A 2 -7.07 20.21 78.78
C ARG A 2 -7.77 19.46 79.93
N ARG A 3 -8.69 20.11 80.66
CA ARG A 3 -9.50 19.44 81.71
C ARG A 3 -10.45 18.38 81.16
N LEU A 4 -11.00 18.61 79.97
CA LEU A 4 -11.91 17.67 79.28
C LEU A 4 -11.15 16.44 78.76
N LEU A 5 -9.95 16.64 78.21
CA LEU A 5 -9.07 15.54 77.78
C LEU A 5 -8.61 14.70 78.97
N ARG A 6 -8.18 15.33 80.07
CA ARG A 6 -7.76 14.61 81.27
C ARG A 6 -8.89 13.77 81.86
N HIS A 7 -10.12 14.30 81.88
CA HIS A 7 -11.29 13.53 82.32
C HIS A 7 -11.63 12.38 81.37
N ALA A 8 -11.43 12.55 80.05
CA ALA A 8 -11.60 11.48 79.07
C ALA A 8 -10.62 10.33 79.32
N GLU A 9 -9.35 10.67 79.58
CA GLU A 9 -8.27 9.72 79.87
C GLU A 9 -8.51 8.99 81.20
N GLU A 10 -8.88 9.69 82.25
CA GLU A 10 -9.18 9.12 83.57
C GLU A 10 -10.41 8.19 83.55
N THR A 11 -11.38 8.44 82.67
CA THR A 11 -12.62 7.64 82.57
C THR A 11 -12.61 6.59 81.47
N GLY A 12 -11.57 6.56 80.63
CA GLY A 12 -11.46 5.66 79.47
C GLY A 12 -12.53 5.88 78.39
N ARG A 13 -13.19 7.05 78.36
CA ARG A 13 -14.28 7.35 77.44
C ARG A 13 -13.80 8.21 76.27
N VAL A 14 -14.25 7.89 75.06
CA VAL A 14 -13.99 8.72 73.87
C VAL A 14 -14.96 9.89 73.86
N ILE A 15 -14.44 11.12 73.82
CA ILE A 15 -15.26 12.34 73.88
C ILE A 15 -15.23 13.04 72.52
N ALA A 16 -16.39 13.53 72.07
CA ALA A 16 -16.54 14.41 70.94
C ALA A 16 -17.22 15.72 71.36
N VAL A 17 -16.93 16.80 70.65
CA VAL A 17 -17.46 18.13 70.98
C VAL A 17 -18.53 18.52 69.95
N ALA A 18 -19.78 18.60 70.40
CA ALA A 18 -20.87 19.12 69.58
C ALA A 18 -21.07 20.61 69.88
N THR A 19 -20.65 21.50 68.99
CA THR A 19 -20.76 22.96 69.21
C THR A 19 -21.06 23.73 67.93
N ARG A 20 -21.83 24.83 68.07
CA ARG A 20 -22.04 25.82 66.99
C ARG A 20 -21.01 26.96 67.03
N SER A 21 -20.24 27.07 68.11
CA SER A 21 -19.21 28.11 68.27
C SER A 21 -17.96 27.76 67.47
N ARG A 22 -17.53 28.65 66.57
CA ARG A 22 -16.33 28.46 65.73
C ARG A 22 -15.05 28.40 66.57
N ALA A 23 -14.90 29.31 67.54
CA ALA A 23 -13.72 29.35 68.40
C ALA A 23 -13.57 28.09 69.28
N LEU A 24 -14.69 27.54 69.77
CA LEU A 24 -14.66 26.31 70.56
C LEU A 24 -14.39 25.08 69.69
N ALA A 25 -14.92 25.07 68.46
CA ALA A 25 -14.67 24.02 67.48
C ALA A 25 -13.21 23.98 67.03
N GLU A 26 -12.57 25.13 66.82
CA GLU A 26 -11.14 25.20 66.45
C GLU A 26 -10.25 24.68 67.58
N ARG A 27 -10.45 25.14 68.83
CA ARG A 27 -9.71 24.64 70.00
C ARG A 27 -9.89 23.14 70.25
N ALA A 28 -11.07 22.59 69.93
CA ALA A 28 -11.32 21.15 70.04
C ALA A 28 -10.58 20.35 68.95
N ARG A 29 -10.51 20.87 67.72
CA ARG A 29 -9.76 20.25 66.61
C ARG A 29 -8.25 20.29 66.83
N GLU A 30 -7.73 21.40 67.34
CA GLU A 30 -6.32 21.51 67.75
C GLU A 30 -5.97 20.49 68.83
N ALA A 31 -6.92 20.19 69.71
CA ALA A 31 -6.80 19.18 70.76
C ALA A 31 -7.04 17.74 70.25
N GLY A 32 -7.22 17.53 68.94
CA GLY A 32 -7.42 16.21 68.32
C GLY A 32 -8.81 15.59 68.55
N LEU A 33 -9.78 16.36 69.03
CA LEU A 33 -11.12 15.85 69.32
C LEU A 33 -12.02 15.93 68.07
N PRO A 34 -12.88 14.92 67.82
CA PRO A 34 -13.92 15.01 66.79
C PRO A 34 -14.90 16.14 67.12
N VAL A 35 -15.19 17.00 66.14
CA VAL A 35 -16.11 18.12 66.32
C VAL A 35 -17.23 18.07 65.28
N ALA A 36 -18.47 18.19 65.74
CA ALA A 36 -19.64 18.32 64.89
C ALA A 36 -20.54 19.48 65.35
N ARG A 37 -21.44 19.96 64.48
CA ARG A 37 -22.43 20.98 64.86
C ARG A 37 -23.61 20.41 65.64
N ARG A 38 -23.89 19.11 65.48
CA ARG A 38 -24.95 18.36 66.16
C ARG A 38 -24.39 17.00 66.63
N PRO A 39 -24.83 16.46 67.78
CA PRO A 39 -24.27 15.23 68.35
C PRO A 39 -24.32 14.00 67.42
N HIS A 40 -25.39 13.86 66.62
CA HIS A 40 -25.56 12.73 65.69
C HIS A 40 -24.71 12.83 64.42
N GLN A 41 -24.00 13.94 64.19
CA GLN A 41 -23.12 14.14 63.03
C GLN A 41 -21.65 13.91 63.36
N VAL A 42 -21.36 13.40 64.56
CA VAL A 42 -19.99 13.11 64.98
C VAL A 42 -19.46 11.92 64.19
N ARG A 43 -18.41 12.17 63.42
CA ARG A 43 -17.66 11.16 62.66
C ARG A 43 -16.58 10.56 63.56
N TRP A 44 -16.86 9.39 64.13
CA TRP A 44 -15.95 8.66 65.03
C TRP A 44 -14.83 7.94 64.28
N ASP A 45 -15.01 7.70 62.98
CA ASP A 45 -14.07 7.03 62.06
C ASP A 45 -12.82 7.86 61.75
N ALA A 46 -12.91 9.19 61.82
CA ALA A 46 -11.89 10.08 61.27
C ALA A 46 -11.09 10.88 62.30
N ALA A 47 -11.32 10.70 63.62
CA ALA A 47 -10.62 11.42 64.69
C ALA A 47 -10.39 12.93 64.42
N GLY A 48 -11.37 13.59 63.79
CA GLY A 48 -11.28 15.01 63.43
C GLY A 48 -10.49 15.38 62.15
N ARG A 49 -10.01 14.41 61.35
CA ARG A 49 -9.29 14.65 60.07
C ARG A 49 -10.23 14.66 58.86
N TYR A 50 -9.99 15.55 57.91
CA TYR A 50 -10.77 15.65 56.67
C TYR A 50 -10.17 14.69 55.63
N VAL A 51 -10.96 13.73 55.15
CA VAL A 51 -10.55 12.77 54.12
C VAL A 51 -11.29 13.12 52.83
N VAL A 52 -10.54 13.37 51.76
CA VAL A 52 -11.09 13.59 50.42
C VAL A 52 -10.91 12.29 49.62
N ARG A 53 -12.00 11.79 49.04
CA ARG A 53 -12.02 10.55 48.27
C ARG A 53 -12.11 10.88 46.78
N LEU A 54 -11.09 10.48 46.02
CA LEU A 54 -11.04 10.62 44.56
C LEU A 54 -10.89 9.21 43.98
N GLY A 55 -12.01 8.60 43.57
CA GLY A 55 -12.03 7.21 43.13
C GLY A 55 -11.67 6.22 44.25
N PRO A 56 -10.82 5.19 44.00
CA PRO A 56 -10.42 4.22 45.01
C PRO A 56 -9.41 4.75 46.03
N VAL A 57 -8.85 5.95 45.82
CA VAL A 57 -7.78 6.51 46.65
C VAL A 57 -8.34 7.55 47.64
N SER A 58 -7.98 7.41 48.91
CA SER A 58 -8.32 8.35 49.98
C SER A 58 -7.09 9.14 50.41
N PHE A 59 -7.16 10.48 50.33
CA PHE A 59 -6.10 11.37 50.79
C PHE A 59 -6.50 12.03 52.11
N VAL A 60 -5.62 11.94 53.11
CA VAL A 60 -5.76 12.69 54.37
C VAL A 60 -5.27 14.11 54.10
N ALA A 61 -6.18 15.07 54.03
CA ALA A 61 -5.82 16.45 53.76
C ALA A 61 -5.26 17.11 55.05
N PRO A 62 -4.10 17.79 55.00
CA PRO A 62 -3.61 18.59 56.12
C PRO A 62 -4.61 19.72 56.43
N ALA A 63 -4.70 20.11 57.70
CA ALA A 63 -5.69 21.08 58.21
C ALA A 63 -5.37 22.54 57.81
N ILE A 64 -5.28 22.81 56.51
CA ILE A 64 -5.11 24.13 55.94
C ILE A 64 -6.50 24.60 55.48
N GLY A 65 -6.93 25.79 55.89
CA GLY A 65 -8.32 26.25 55.72
C GLY A 65 -8.85 26.11 54.28
N ARG A 66 -10.16 25.85 54.13
CA ARG A 66 -10.85 25.60 52.84
C ARG A 66 -10.53 26.61 51.73
N PHE A 67 -10.28 27.87 52.08
CA PHE A 67 -9.88 28.91 51.12
C PHE A 67 -8.48 28.71 50.54
N VAL A 68 -7.54 28.22 51.36
CA VAL A 68 -6.17 27.91 50.90
C VAL A 68 -6.17 26.69 49.98
N GLN A 69 -6.99 25.69 50.26
CA GLN A 69 -7.16 24.53 49.38
C GLN A 69 -7.70 24.91 48.00
N VAL A 70 -8.73 25.76 47.95
CA VAL A 70 -9.28 26.27 46.68
C VAL A 70 -8.24 27.11 45.94
N ALA A 71 -7.45 27.93 46.64
CA ALA A 71 -6.38 28.72 46.04
C ALA A 71 -5.28 27.83 45.42
N ILE A 72 -4.88 26.75 46.09
CA ILE A 72 -3.89 25.80 45.55
C ILE A 72 -4.41 25.09 44.31
N ILE A 73 -5.66 24.59 44.34
CA ILE A 73 -6.27 23.92 43.18
C ILE A 73 -6.40 24.90 42.01
N ALA A 74 -6.85 26.13 42.26
CA ALA A 74 -6.92 27.18 41.25
C ALA A 74 -5.53 27.52 40.69
N GLY A 75 -4.49 27.57 41.55
CA GLY A 75 -3.11 27.78 41.13
C GLY A 75 -2.58 26.67 40.24
N ILE A 76 -2.81 25.40 40.61
CA ILE A 76 -2.42 24.24 39.79
C ILE A 76 -3.19 24.22 38.47
N ALA A 77 -4.50 24.49 38.49
CA ALA A 77 -5.32 24.56 37.28
C ALA A 77 -4.87 25.69 36.35
N ALA A 78 -4.55 26.86 36.90
CA ALA A 78 -4.01 27.98 36.15
C ALA A 78 -2.64 27.67 35.56
N LEU A 79 -1.75 26.99 36.31
CA LEU A 79 -0.45 26.55 35.82
C LEU A 79 -0.59 25.49 34.72
N ALA A 80 -1.48 24.51 34.90
CA ALA A 80 -1.75 23.49 33.89
C ALA A 80 -2.35 24.10 32.61
N LEU A 81 -3.27 25.06 32.74
CA LEU A 81 -3.83 25.81 31.62
C LEU A 81 -2.74 26.64 30.93
N PHE A 82 -1.86 27.30 31.69
CA PHE A 82 -0.73 28.03 31.15
C PHE A 82 0.21 27.09 30.37
N LEU A 83 0.62 25.95 30.94
CA LEU A 83 1.44 24.97 30.22
C LEU A 83 0.72 24.46 28.96
N ALA A 84 -0.58 24.17 29.04
CA ALA A 84 -1.35 23.72 27.88
C ALA A 84 -1.37 24.78 26.77
N LEU A 85 -1.64 26.04 27.09
CA LEU A 85 -1.72 27.12 26.08
C LEU A 85 -0.35 27.47 25.47
N PHE A 86 0.75 27.33 26.21
CA PHE A 86 2.06 27.79 25.77
C PHE A 86 3.01 26.68 25.27
N LEU A 87 2.90 25.45 25.78
CA LEU A 87 3.78 24.33 25.41
C LEU A 87 3.10 23.28 24.53
N ALA A 88 1.77 23.20 24.51
CA ALA A 88 1.04 22.19 23.72
C ALA A 88 0.78 22.51 22.24
N PRO A 89 0.73 23.77 21.77
CA PRO A 89 0.52 24.03 20.35
C PRO A 89 1.71 23.58 19.50
N SER A 90 1.43 22.97 18.37
CA SER A 90 2.34 22.80 17.23
C SER A 90 1.69 23.41 16.00
N ALA A 91 2.49 23.92 15.07
CA ALA A 91 1.97 24.48 13.84
C ALA A 91 2.82 24.05 12.64
N THR A 92 2.15 23.88 11.51
CA THR A 92 2.79 23.67 10.21
C THR A 92 2.42 24.83 9.30
N VAL A 93 3.43 25.45 8.71
CA VAL A 93 3.28 26.58 7.79
C VAL A 93 3.93 26.20 6.46
N VAL A 94 3.11 26.07 5.42
CA VAL A 94 3.58 25.90 4.05
C VAL A 94 3.37 27.22 3.32
N ALA A 95 4.46 27.88 2.95
CA ALA A 95 4.43 29.17 2.27
C ALA A 95 4.77 29.02 0.79
N TYR A 96 4.05 29.76 -0.05
CA TYR A 96 4.22 29.77 -1.50
C TYR A 96 4.76 31.13 -1.98
N PRO A 97 6.07 31.38 -1.85
CA PRO A 97 6.68 32.63 -2.28
C PRO A 97 6.71 32.75 -3.82
N PRO A 98 6.88 33.96 -4.36
CA PRO A 98 7.23 34.14 -5.76
C PRO A 98 8.60 33.52 -6.03
N THR A 99 8.67 32.64 -7.01
CA THR A 99 9.88 31.90 -7.37
C THR A 99 10.39 32.28 -8.76
N GLU A 100 11.66 32.01 -8.98
CA GLU A 100 12.27 32.01 -10.31
C GLU A 100 12.94 30.67 -10.58
N THR A 101 12.88 30.20 -11.82
CA THR A 101 13.57 28.98 -12.22
C THR A 101 15.05 29.27 -12.46
N LEU A 102 15.91 28.65 -11.65
CA LEU A 102 17.36 28.63 -11.89
C LEU A 102 17.72 27.34 -12.62
N ALA A 103 18.55 27.44 -13.66
CA ALA A 103 19.04 26.29 -14.38
C ALA A 103 20.51 26.48 -14.79
N GLU A 104 21.30 25.43 -14.60
CA GLU A 104 22.72 25.40 -14.98
C GLU A 104 23.10 24.02 -15.49
N THR A 105 24.06 23.99 -16.41
CA THR A 105 24.61 22.77 -16.97
C THR A 105 25.95 22.46 -16.30
N VAL A 106 26.04 21.31 -15.64
CA VAL A 106 27.20 20.88 -14.85
C VAL A 106 27.69 19.54 -15.36
N THR A 107 28.98 19.46 -15.69
CA THR A 107 29.65 18.17 -15.96
C THR A 107 30.03 17.51 -14.65
N ILE A 108 29.61 16.26 -14.45
CA ILE A 108 29.88 15.45 -13.26
C ILE A 108 30.49 14.10 -13.64
N THR A 109 31.14 13.48 -12.66
CA THR A 109 31.63 12.10 -12.76
C THR A 109 30.98 11.26 -11.67
N ALA A 110 30.05 10.39 -12.06
CA ALA A 110 29.36 9.48 -11.16
C ALA A 110 30.19 8.19 -11.00
N VAL A 111 30.53 7.81 -9.77
CA VAL A 111 31.43 6.68 -9.45
C VAL A 111 30.69 5.72 -8.53
N ARG A 112 30.64 4.44 -8.87
CA ARG A 112 29.82 3.45 -8.14
C ARG A 112 30.28 3.23 -6.70
N ASP A 113 31.57 3.04 -6.51
CA ASP A 113 32.18 2.66 -5.22
C ASP A 113 32.87 3.85 -4.54
N LEU A 114 32.24 5.02 -4.60
CA LEU A 114 32.76 6.23 -3.93
C LEU A 114 32.11 6.40 -2.55
N ASP A 115 32.91 6.35 -1.48
CA ASP A 115 32.42 6.45 -0.10
C ASP A 115 31.72 7.78 0.22
N ALA A 116 32.22 8.89 -0.34
CA ALA A 116 31.72 10.22 -0.07
C ALA A 116 31.79 11.13 -1.31
N PRO A 117 30.81 12.04 -1.51
CA PRO A 117 30.83 12.98 -2.61
C PRO A 117 31.93 14.03 -2.48
N ASP A 118 32.68 14.24 -3.56
CA ASP A 118 33.59 15.36 -3.75
C ASP A 118 32.95 16.38 -4.70
N TYR A 119 32.28 17.37 -4.12
CA TYR A 119 31.62 18.44 -4.89
C TYR A 119 32.61 19.39 -5.59
N GLY A 120 33.87 19.47 -5.14
CA GLY A 120 34.89 20.32 -5.75
C GLY A 120 35.41 19.72 -7.06
N ALA A 121 35.74 18.43 -7.03
CA ALA A 121 36.11 17.67 -8.21
C ALA A 121 34.91 17.18 -9.04
N ARG A 122 33.67 17.45 -8.57
CA ARG A 122 32.40 16.99 -9.16
C ARG A 122 32.32 15.47 -9.33
N ARG A 123 32.90 14.74 -8.38
CA ARG A 123 32.86 13.27 -8.30
C ARG A 123 31.79 12.85 -7.29
N LEU A 124 30.78 12.15 -7.74
CA LEU A 124 29.59 11.83 -6.93
C LEU A 124 29.39 10.32 -6.83
N PRO A 125 28.95 9.78 -5.67
CA PRO A 125 28.54 8.39 -5.54
C PRO A 125 27.37 8.09 -6.47
N ALA A 126 27.49 7.01 -7.22
CA ALA A 126 26.45 6.48 -8.09
C ALA A 126 25.93 5.16 -7.51
N VAL A 127 24.62 4.99 -7.45
CA VAL A 127 24.01 3.72 -7.02
C VAL A 127 23.21 3.13 -8.16
N ALA A 128 23.17 1.80 -8.24
CA ALA A 128 22.29 1.11 -9.16
C ALA A 128 20.85 1.23 -8.62
N VAL A 129 19.97 1.82 -9.42
CA VAL A 129 18.53 1.88 -9.15
C VAL A 129 17.80 1.02 -10.17
N SER A 130 16.77 0.31 -9.72
CA SER A 130 15.92 -0.46 -10.61
C SER A 130 14.44 -0.10 -10.46
N ALA A 131 13.71 -0.32 -11.55
CA ALA A 131 12.25 -0.31 -11.58
C ALA A 131 11.79 -1.49 -12.45
N SER A 132 10.67 -2.08 -12.07
CA SER A 132 10.05 -3.17 -12.83
C SER A 132 8.63 -2.80 -13.24
N ARG A 133 8.24 -3.22 -14.44
CA ARG A 133 6.90 -3.05 -14.97
C ARG A 133 6.46 -4.30 -15.73
N SER A 134 5.23 -4.72 -15.48
CA SER A 134 4.64 -5.88 -16.12
C SER A 134 3.75 -5.47 -17.29
N TYR A 135 3.87 -6.21 -18.39
CA TYR A 135 3.15 -6.06 -19.65
C TYR A 135 2.55 -7.40 -20.04
N THR A 136 1.40 -7.38 -20.71
CA THR A 136 0.84 -8.57 -21.35
C THR A 136 0.86 -8.33 -22.86
N LEU A 137 1.67 -9.11 -23.56
CA LEU A 137 1.78 -9.08 -25.02
C LEU A 137 0.74 -10.01 -25.62
N ALA A 138 0.14 -9.59 -26.73
CA ALA A 138 -0.82 -10.37 -27.49
C ALA A 138 -0.38 -10.46 -28.96
N VAL A 139 -0.34 -11.68 -29.50
CA VAL A 139 -0.05 -11.95 -30.91
C VAL A 139 -1.21 -12.78 -31.49
N PRO A 140 -1.71 -12.46 -32.70
CA PRO A 140 -2.73 -13.28 -33.34
C PRO A 140 -2.21 -14.68 -33.63
N ALA A 141 -3.06 -15.69 -33.42
CA ALA A 141 -2.72 -17.08 -33.73
C ALA A 141 -2.68 -17.29 -35.25
N THR A 142 -1.57 -17.83 -35.75
CA THR A 142 -1.40 -18.14 -37.18
C THR A 142 -1.67 -19.60 -37.51
N GLY A 143 -1.64 -20.49 -36.50
CA GLY A 143 -1.95 -21.90 -36.66
C GLY A 143 -3.45 -22.19 -36.69
N THR A 144 -3.77 -23.42 -37.10
CA THR A 144 -5.15 -23.93 -37.09
C THR A 144 -5.19 -25.32 -36.46
N VAL A 145 -6.19 -25.59 -35.64
CA VAL A 145 -6.48 -26.92 -35.08
C VAL A 145 -7.89 -27.34 -35.48
N ARG A 146 -8.11 -28.63 -35.76
CA ARG A 146 -9.46 -29.17 -35.98
C ARG A 146 -10.10 -29.44 -34.63
N VAL A 147 -11.23 -28.81 -34.36
CA VAL A 147 -12.02 -29.02 -33.14
C VAL A 147 -13.29 -29.76 -33.52
N GLY A 148 -13.65 -30.80 -32.76
CA GLY A 148 -14.88 -31.53 -33.00
C GLY A 148 -16.11 -30.63 -32.85
N ALA A 149 -17.00 -30.67 -33.84
CA ALA A 149 -18.27 -29.92 -33.87
C ALA A 149 -19.49 -30.87 -33.87
N GLY A 150 -19.41 -31.99 -34.59
CA GLY A 150 -20.46 -33.00 -34.69
C GLY A 150 -20.14 -34.28 -33.94
N TYR A 151 -21.17 -34.92 -33.40
CA TYR A 151 -21.07 -36.22 -32.72
C TYR A 151 -21.29 -37.35 -33.72
N ALA A 152 -20.40 -38.35 -33.71
CA ALA A 152 -20.62 -39.57 -34.45
C ALA A 152 -21.70 -40.42 -33.79
N ARG A 153 -22.57 -41.02 -34.59
CA ARG A 153 -23.55 -42.01 -34.17
C ARG A 153 -23.21 -43.35 -34.80
N ALA A 154 -23.52 -44.42 -34.07
CA ALA A 154 -23.32 -45.78 -34.53
C ALA A 154 -24.46 -46.66 -34.04
N THR A 155 -24.73 -47.72 -34.76
CA THR A 155 -25.62 -48.79 -34.31
C THR A 155 -24.77 -50.01 -33.99
N VAL A 156 -24.95 -50.59 -32.81
CA VAL A 156 -24.29 -51.83 -32.41
C VAL A 156 -25.28 -52.97 -32.28
N THR A 157 -24.77 -54.17 -32.53
CA THR A 157 -25.46 -55.43 -32.24
C THR A 157 -24.82 -56.02 -30.99
N ILE A 158 -25.63 -56.17 -29.95
CA ILE A 158 -25.24 -56.78 -28.68
C ILE A 158 -25.72 -58.23 -28.68
N THR A 159 -24.83 -59.16 -28.33
CA THR A 159 -25.10 -60.60 -28.27
C THR A 159 -25.03 -61.08 -26.83
N ASN A 160 -26.09 -61.71 -26.35
CA ASN A 160 -26.16 -62.27 -25.01
C ASN A 160 -26.04 -63.80 -25.05
N PRO A 161 -24.89 -64.37 -24.61
CA PRO A 161 -24.70 -65.83 -24.57
C PRO A 161 -25.34 -66.49 -23.34
N THR A 162 -26.02 -65.74 -22.47
CA THR A 162 -26.58 -66.26 -21.21
C THR A 162 -28.03 -66.72 -21.38
N ALA A 163 -28.51 -67.51 -20.41
CA ALA A 163 -29.88 -68.05 -20.37
C ALA A 163 -30.91 -67.09 -19.73
N ALA A 164 -30.54 -65.85 -19.43
CA ALA A 164 -31.43 -64.83 -18.86
C ALA A 164 -31.37 -63.54 -19.66
N ASP A 165 -32.46 -62.79 -19.67
CA ASP A 165 -32.52 -61.47 -20.32
C ASP A 165 -31.67 -60.47 -19.53
N VAL A 166 -30.89 -59.65 -20.24
CA VAL A 166 -29.99 -58.67 -19.63
C VAL A 166 -30.40 -57.26 -20.04
N LEU A 167 -30.68 -56.42 -19.06
CA LEU A 167 -30.95 -54.99 -19.27
C LEU A 167 -29.65 -54.20 -19.28
N VAL A 168 -29.35 -53.55 -20.41
CA VAL A 168 -28.29 -52.57 -20.53
C VAL A 168 -28.94 -51.19 -20.49
N THR A 169 -28.59 -50.38 -19.49
CA THR A 169 -29.18 -49.06 -19.30
C THR A 169 -28.55 -48.02 -20.21
N ALA A 170 -29.32 -47.01 -20.61
CA ALA A 170 -28.82 -45.79 -21.22
C ALA A 170 -27.68 -45.20 -20.39
N GLY A 171 -26.71 -44.57 -21.06
CA GLY A 171 -25.51 -44.07 -20.41
C GLY A 171 -24.39 -45.09 -20.20
N THR A 172 -24.62 -46.38 -20.52
CA THR A 172 -23.56 -47.40 -20.50
C THR A 172 -22.50 -47.06 -21.56
N VAL A 173 -21.22 -47.15 -21.19
CA VAL A 173 -20.10 -46.78 -22.06
C VAL A 173 -19.48 -48.00 -22.73
N LEU A 174 -19.32 -47.91 -24.05
CA LEU A 174 -18.66 -48.88 -24.91
C LEU A 174 -17.37 -48.29 -25.45
N LEU A 175 -16.39 -49.16 -25.69
CA LEU A 175 -15.06 -48.80 -26.14
C LEU A 175 -14.83 -49.31 -27.56
N ALA A 176 -14.33 -48.41 -28.41
CA ALA A 176 -13.93 -48.76 -29.76
C ALA A 176 -12.41 -48.97 -29.86
N ALA A 177 -11.99 -50.08 -30.47
CA ALA A 177 -10.61 -50.40 -30.74
C ALA A 177 -10.11 -49.69 -32.03
N PRO A 178 -8.80 -49.36 -32.13
CA PRO A 178 -7.74 -49.62 -31.17
C PRO A 178 -7.54 -48.54 -30.10
N ASP A 179 -8.09 -47.34 -30.31
CA ASP A 179 -7.77 -46.14 -29.50
C ASP A 179 -8.65 -45.98 -28.23
N PHE A 180 -9.45 -47.00 -27.91
CA PHE A 180 -10.40 -47.02 -26.78
C PHE A 180 -11.31 -45.79 -26.73
N LEU A 181 -11.87 -45.41 -27.88
CA LEU A 181 -12.78 -44.27 -27.97
C LEU A 181 -14.13 -44.59 -27.33
N ASP A 182 -14.61 -43.68 -26.48
CA ASP A 182 -15.84 -43.84 -25.73
C ASP A 182 -17.10 -43.52 -26.55
N PHE A 183 -18.03 -44.48 -26.58
CA PHE A 183 -19.40 -44.31 -27.07
C PHE A 183 -20.39 -44.58 -25.94
N GLU A 184 -21.50 -43.86 -25.92
CA GLU A 184 -22.52 -43.94 -24.90
C GLU A 184 -23.84 -44.44 -25.50
N LEU A 185 -24.50 -45.35 -24.78
CA LEU A 185 -25.81 -45.89 -25.17
C LEU A 185 -26.91 -44.85 -25.03
N GLU A 186 -27.67 -44.57 -26.10
CA GLU A 186 -28.71 -43.52 -26.10
C GLU A 186 -29.99 -43.93 -25.35
N ALA A 187 -30.31 -45.22 -25.26
CA ALA A 187 -31.53 -45.73 -24.65
C ALA A 187 -31.32 -47.09 -23.98
N ASP A 188 -32.19 -47.44 -23.03
CA ASP A 188 -32.21 -48.76 -22.40
C ASP A 188 -32.49 -49.84 -23.45
N VAL A 189 -31.72 -50.92 -23.42
CA VAL A 189 -31.88 -52.07 -24.32
C VAL A 189 -31.89 -53.36 -23.52
N THR A 190 -32.98 -54.12 -23.66
CA THR A 190 -33.10 -55.49 -23.12
C THR A 190 -32.60 -56.47 -24.16
N VAL A 191 -31.52 -57.19 -23.85
CA VAL A 191 -30.95 -58.22 -24.72
C VAL A 191 -31.51 -59.58 -24.31
N PRO A 192 -32.31 -60.25 -25.17
CA PRO A 192 -32.95 -61.51 -24.82
C PRO A 192 -31.91 -62.62 -24.60
N SER A 193 -32.27 -63.61 -23.77
CA SER A 193 -31.45 -64.80 -23.54
C SER A 193 -31.10 -65.52 -24.85
N ASN A 194 -29.84 -65.92 -25.02
CA ASN A 194 -29.29 -66.53 -26.24
C ASN A 194 -29.64 -65.78 -27.54
N GLY A 195 -29.83 -64.47 -27.48
CA GLY A 195 -30.26 -63.65 -28.61
C GLY A 195 -29.41 -62.41 -28.82
N THR A 196 -29.86 -61.57 -29.75
CA THR A 196 -29.22 -60.30 -30.08
C THR A 196 -30.21 -59.14 -30.01
N ALA A 197 -29.71 -57.96 -29.70
CA ALA A 197 -30.48 -56.71 -29.75
C ALA A 197 -29.64 -55.62 -30.42
N SER A 198 -30.32 -54.72 -31.13
CA SER A 198 -29.69 -53.55 -31.74
C SER A 198 -29.83 -52.35 -30.83
N ALA A 199 -28.76 -51.56 -30.69
CA ALA A 199 -28.75 -50.37 -29.85
C ALA A 199 -28.05 -49.21 -30.56
N ALA A 200 -28.59 -48.00 -30.36
CA ALA A 200 -28.00 -46.77 -30.88
C ALA A 200 -26.99 -46.19 -29.88
N LEU A 201 -25.84 -45.78 -30.42
CA LEU A 201 -24.74 -45.17 -29.69
C LEU A 201 -24.45 -43.76 -30.20
N ILE A 202 -24.04 -42.90 -29.29
CA ILE A 202 -23.48 -41.59 -29.60
C ILE A 202 -22.06 -41.48 -29.02
N ALA A 203 -21.15 -40.88 -29.77
CA ALA A 203 -19.81 -40.59 -29.27
C ALA A 203 -19.89 -39.65 -28.05
N ARG A 204 -19.06 -39.87 -27.02
CA ARG A 204 -19.04 -38.96 -25.85
C ARG A 204 -18.42 -37.60 -26.15
N GLN A 205 -17.59 -37.51 -27.19
CA GLN A 205 -16.96 -36.26 -27.60
C GLN A 205 -17.19 -36.06 -29.11
N PRO A 206 -17.35 -34.81 -29.56
CA PRO A 206 -17.49 -34.53 -30.98
C PRO A 206 -16.15 -34.69 -31.71
N GLY A 207 -16.22 -34.96 -33.01
CA GLY A 207 -15.05 -34.98 -33.89
C GLY A 207 -15.02 -36.14 -34.88
N GLU A 208 -14.35 -35.91 -36.01
CA GLU A 208 -14.19 -36.89 -37.10
C GLU A 208 -13.46 -38.16 -36.65
N ARG A 209 -12.67 -38.11 -35.57
CA ARG A 209 -11.97 -39.28 -35.01
C ARG A 209 -12.92 -40.39 -34.53
N TYR A 210 -14.19 -40.05 -34.23
CA TYR A 210 -15.22 -41.02 -33.85
C TYR A 210 -15.93 -41.63 -35.07
N ASN A 211 -15.55 -41.26 -36.30
CA ASN A 211 -16.01 -41.96 -37.50
C ASN A 211 -15.14 -43.21 -37.69
N LEU A 212 -15.66 -44.35 -37.23
CA LEU A 212 -14.94 -45.61 -37.16
C LEU A 212 -15.50 -46.62 -38.16
N PRO A 213 -14.67 -47.52 -38.72
CA PRO A 213 -15.15 -48.55 -39.62
C PRO A 213 -16.07 -49.56 -38.88
N ALA A 214 -16.78 -50.36 -39.67
CA ALA A 214 -17.55 -51.49 -39.15
C ALA A 214 -16.63 -52.45 -38.36
N GLY A 215 -17.13 -52.99 -37.25
CA GLY A 215 -16.41 -53.91 -36.37
C GLY A 215 -15.39 -53.27 -35.42
N SER A 216 -15.28 -51.94 -35.34
CA SER A 216 -14.38 -51.26 -34.40
C SER A 216 -14.90 -51.20 -32.95
N ILE A 217 -16.21 -51.14 -32.73
CA ILE A 217 -16.83 -51.06 -31.40
C ILE A 217 -17.01 -52.46 -30.85
N THR A 218 -16.09 -52.91 -30.00
CA THR A 218 -15.99 -54.31 -29.55
C THR A 218 -15.88 -54.48 -28.04
N GLY A 219 -15.64 -53.39 -27.30
CA GLY A 219 -15.39 -53.45 -25.86
C GLY A 219 -16.48 -52.79 -25.02
N TRP A 220 -16.58 -53.24 -23.76
CA TRP A 220 -17.38 -52.59 -22.72
C TRP A 220 -16.45 -51.92 -21.71
N PHE A 221 -16.74 -50.66 -21.35
CA PHE A 221 -16.04 -50.01 -20.26
C PHE A 221 -16.41 -50.68 -18.92
N ASP A 222 -17.73 -50.82 -18.70
CA ASP A 222 -18.30 -51.41 -17.49
C ASP A 222 -18.08 -52.92 -17.40
N GLU A 223 -17.43 -53.36 -16.31
CA GLU A 223 -17.09 -54.77 -16.08
C GLU A 223 -18.32 -55.69 -16.05
N LYS A 224 -19.44 -55.20 -15.52
CA LYS A 224 -20.70 -55.94 -15.43
C LYS A 224 -21.29 -56.36 -16.78
N TYR A 225 -20.89 -55.75 -17.90
CA TYR A 225 -21.42 -56.07 -19.23
C TYR A 225 -20.39 -56.77 -20.14
N ARG A 226 -19.16 -57.00 -19.69
CA ARG A 226 -18.08 -57.58 -20.52
C ARG A 226 -18.34 -59.01 -21.00
N PHE A 227 -19.28 -59.72 -20.38
CA PHE A 227 -19.70 -61.04 -20.84
C PHE A 227 -20.62 -61.00 -22.07
N LEU A 228 -21.15 -59.83 -22.44
CA LEU A 228 -21.93 -59.61 -23.64
C LEU A 228 -20.99 -59.36 -24.83
N GLY A 229 -21.25 -60.01 -25.96
CA GLY A 229 -20.57 -59.68 -27.22
C GLY A 229 -21.11 -58.38 -27.79
N VAL A 230 -20.25 -57.54 -28.36
CA VAL A 230 -20.69 -56.33 -29.07
C VAL A 230 -19.89 -56.13 -30.36
N THR A 231 -20.59 -55.71 -31.41
CA THR A 231 -19.98 -55.33 -32.68
C THR A 231 -20.85 -54.30 -33.38
N ASN A 232 -20.26 -53.33 -34.06
CA ASN A 232 -20.99 -52.43 -34.95
C ASN A 232 -21.01 -53.01 -36.38
N PRO A 233 -22.16 -53.47 -36.89
CA PRO A 233 -22.25 -53.99 -38.26
C PRO A 233 -22.01 -52.90 -39.33
N GLU A 234 -22.37 -51.66 -39.02
CA GLU A 234 -22.18 -50.48 -39.88
C GLU A 234 -21.11 -49.54 -39.28
N PRO A 235 -20.43 -48.74 -40.12
CA PRO A 235 -19.46 -47.76 -39.63
C PRO A 235 -20.14 -46.69 -38.76
N ALA A 236 -19.44 -46.22 -37.74
CA ALA A 236 -19.84 -45.02 -37.00
C ALA A 236 -19.62 -43.79 -37.88
N ALA A 237 -20.60 -42.88 -37.95
CA ALA A 237 -20.56 -41.72 -38.85
C ALA A 237 -21.26 -40.50 -38.25
N GLY A 238 -21.02 -39.31 -38.83
CA GLY A 238 -21.62 -38.04 -38.39
C GLY A 238 -20.74 -37.18 -37.49
N GLY A 239 -19.56 -37.68 -37.11
CA GLY A 239 -18.53 -36.87 -36.47
C GLY A 239 -17.95 -35.86 -37.45
N THR A 240 -18.03 -34.57 -37.13
CA THR A 240 -17.45 -33.49 -37.96
C THR A 240 -16.45 -32.68 -37.13
N SER A 241 -15.44 -32.13 -37.78
CA SER A 241 -14.49 -31.21 -37.15
C SER A 241 -14.41 -29.90 -37.93
N GLU A 242 -14.27 -28.79 -37.23
CA GLU A 242 -14.11 -27.46 -37.83
C GLU A 242 -12.72 -26.90 -37.54
N PRO A 243 -12.08 -26.24 -38.54
CA PRO A 243 -10.82 -25.55 -38.30
C PRO A 243 -11.06 -24.33 -37.41
N ARG A 244 -10.32 -24.25 -36.31
CA ARG A 244 -10.29 -23.09 -35.41
C ARG A 244 -8.85 -22.55 -35.33
N PRO A 245 -8.67 -21.22 -35.23
CA PRO A 245 -7.36 -20.66 -34.95
C PRO A 245 -6.79 -21.23 -33.65
N ALA A 246 -5.50 -21.55 -33.65
CA ALA A 246 -4.78 -22.01 -32.48
C ALA A 246 -3.32 -21.56 -32.54
N PRO A 247 -2.70 -21.20 -31.40
CA PRO A 247 -1.31 -20.78 -31.39
C PRO A 247 -0.37 -21.86 -31.93
N SER A 248 0.58 -21.43 -32.75
CA SER A 248 1.66 -22.25 -33.31
C SER A 248 3.01 -21.97 -32.64
N GLU A 249 4.04 -22.78 -32.94
CA GLU A 249 5.41 -22.50 -32.50
C GLU A 249 5.95 -21.17 -33.05
N ALA A 250 5.55 -20.80 -34.27
CA ALA A 250 5.94 -19.52 -34.88
C ALA A 250 5.40 -18.33 -34.08
N ASP A 251 4.17 -18.44 -33.55
CA ASP A 251 3.56 -17.39 -32.72
C ASP A 251 4.32 -17.22 -31.40
N VAL A 252 4.80 -18.32 -30.81
CA VAL A 252 5.64 -18.30 -29.60
C VAL A 252 6.98 -17.61 -29.85
N ILE A 253 7.60 -17.86 -31.00
CA ILE A 253 8.84 -17.17 -31.39
C ILE A 253 8.58 -15.68 -31.61
N ALA A 254 7.50 -15.33 -32.31
CA ALA A 254 7.14 -13.94 -32.61
C ALA A 254 6.86 -13.14 -31.32
N VAL A 255 6.09 -13.68 -30.37
CA VAL A 255 5.80 -12.98 -29.11
C VAL A 255 7.05 -12.81 -28.24
N ARG A 256 8.01 -13.75 -28.30
CA ARG A 256 9.30 -13.63 -27.61
C ARG A 256 10.20 -12.56 -28.23
N GLN A 257 10.21 -12.46 -29.56
CA GLN A 257 10.92 -11.37 -30.26
C GLN A 257 10.31 -10.01 -29.93
N LEU A 258 8.97 -9.93 -29.87
CA LEU A 258 8.26 -8.72 -29.43
C LEU A 258 8.64 -8.36 -28.00
N ALA A 259 8.71 -9.33 -27.08
CA ALA A 259 9.15 -9.12 -25.70
C ALA A 259 10.59 -8.58 -25.61
N ALA A 260 11.51 -9.09 -26.43
CA ALA A 260 12.87 -8.57 -26.50
C ALA A 260 12.89 -7.12 -27.01
N SER A 261 12.14 -6.81 -28.07
CA SER A 261 12.03 -5.44 -28.60
C SER A 261 11.41 -4.45 -27.61
N LEU A 262 10.47 -4.91 -26.77
CA LEU A 262 9.87 -4.10 -25.70
C LEU A 262 10.92 -3.69 -24.66
N ALA A 263 11.80 -4.62 -24.27
CA ALA A 263 12.87 -4.36 -23.31
C ALA A 263 13.87 -3.31 -23.83
N ASP A 264 14.10 -3.28 -25.15
CA ASP A 264 15.00 -2.32 -25.79
C ASP A 264 14.36 -0.95 -26.09
N SER A 265 13.04 -0.82 -25.91
CA SER A 265 12.33 0.42 -26.23
C SER A 265 12.70 1.56 -25.26
N SER A 266 12.80 2.79 -25.79
CA SER A 266 13.08 3.99 -24.98
C SER A 266 11.96 4.26 -23.96
N ALA A 267 10.70 3.96 -24.31
CA ALA A 267 9.56 4.17 -23.43
C ALA A 267 9.70 3.44 -22.08
N VAL A 268 10.21 2.21 -22.09
CA VAL A 268 10.42 1.44 -20.85
C VAL A 268 11.60 1.98 -20.04
N ARG A 269 12.60 2.60 -20.69
CA ARG A 269 13.71 3.28 -20.00
C ARG A 269 13.24 4.61 -19.38
N ASP A 270 12.37 5.35 -20.06
CA ASP A 270 11.83 6.61 -19.56
C ASP A 270 10.94 6.40 -18.32
N ASP A 271 10.24 5.27 -18.23
CA ASP A 271 9.47 4.87 -17.04
C ASP A 271 10.35 4.80 -15.77
N LEU A 272 11.62 4.38 -15.88
CA LEU A 272 12.55 4.35 -14.75
C LEU A 272 12.83 5.76 -14.22
N ALA A 273 13.08 6.73 -15.10
CA ALA A 273 13.27 8.12 -14.72
C ALA A 273 12.00 8.71 -14.10
N ALA A 274 10.82 8.38 -14.65
CA ALA A 274 9.53 8.81 -14.12
C ALA A 274 9.24 8.22 -12.73
N ALA A 275 9.66 6.99 -12.45
CA ALA A 275 9.53 6.35 -11.14
C ALA A 275 10.43 6.98 -10.07
N ARG A 276 11.50 7.69 -10.47
CA ARG A 276 12.48 8.33 -9.59
C ARG A 276 12.70 9.81 -9.94
N PRO A 277 11.66 10.66 -9.86
CA PRO A 277 11.71 12.04 -10.35
C PRO A 277 12.66 12.99 -9.59
N ARG A 278 13.23 12.51 -8.46
CA ARG A 278 14.11 13.27 -7.57
C ARG A 278 15.56 12.78 -7.59
N ASP A 279 15.83 11.67 -8.27
CA ASP A 279 17.18 11.15 -8.48
C ASP A 279 17.66 11.59 -9.88
N ALA A 280 18.96 11.76 -10.06
CA ALA A 280 19.52 11.96 -11.39
C ALA A 280 19.81 10.59 -12.01
N VAL A 281 18.86 10.05 -12.77
CA VAL A 281 18.97 8.73 -13.42
C VAL A 281 19.71 8.86 -14.75
N PHE A 282 20.78 8.08 -14.94
CA PHE A 282 21.57 8.08 -16.17
C PHE A 282 21.05 7.02 -17.16
N LEU A 283 20.08 7.40 -17.99
CA LEU A 283 19.40 6.48 -18.92
C LEU A 283 20.36 5.84 -19.94
N ARG A 284 21.50 6.47 -20.24
CA ARG A 284 22.54 5.89 -21.11
C ARG A 284 23.26 4.69 -20.49
N THR A 285 23.22 4.56 -19.16
CA THR A 285 23.71 3.39 -18.42
C THR A 285 22.62 2.34 -18.18
N ALA A 286 21.40 2.60 -18.65
CA ALA A 286 20.27 1.71 -18.40
C ALA A 286 20.46 0.39 -19.16
N SER A 287 20.37 -0.70 -18.41
CA SER A 287 20.25 -2.06 -18.92
C SER A 287 18.86 -2.57 -18.61
N ALA A 288 18.20 -3.17 -19.59
CA ALA A 288 16.88 -3.76 -19.42
C ALA A 288 17.00 -5.27 -19.51
N SER A 289 16.29 -5.97 -18.63
CA SER A 289 16.13 -7.42 -18.68
C SER A 289 14.65 -7.78 -18.66
N ALA A 290 14.24 -8.70 -19.52
CA ALA A 290 12.86 -9.16 -19.58
C ALA A 290 12.74 -10.56 -18.97
N LYS A 291 11.92 -10.68 -17.93
CA LYS A 291 11.49 -11.97 -17.39
C LYS A 291 10.21 -12.39 -18.10
N LEU A 292 10.31 -13.47 -18.87
CA LEU A 292 9.20 -14.02 -19.65
C LEU A 292 8.38 -14.99 -18.80
N GLY A 293 7.06 -14.85 -18.83
CA GLY A 293 6.11 -15.82 -18.31
C GLY A 293 5.93 -17.02 -19.24
N THR A 294 4.92 -17.84 -18.94
CA THR A 294 4.52 -18.95 -19.82
C THR A 294 3.51 -18.45 -20.86
N PRO A 295 3.71 -18.72 -22.17
CA PRO A 295 2.72 -18.38 -23.19
C PRO A 295 1.38 -19.08 -22.93
N ARG A 296 0.27 -18.37 -23.11
CA ARG A 296 -1.09 -18.89 -22.87
C ARG A 296 -2.02 -18.50 -24.02
N PRO A 297 -2.88 -19.42 -24.51
CA PRO A 297 -2.97 -20.82 -24.13
C PRO A 297 -1.84 -21.67 -24.76
N ALA A 298 -1.77 -22.95 -24.41
CA ALA A 298 -0.79 -23.86 -24.98
C ALA A 298 -1.00 -24.04 -26.49
N ILE A 299 0.07 -24.38 -27.21
CA ILE A 299 0.04 -24.68 -28.64
C ILE A 299 -1.03 -25.74 -28.93
N GLY A 300 -1.79 -25.53 -30.02
CA GLY A 300 -2.88 -26.42 -30.42
C GLY A 300 -4.18 -26.26 -29.60
N THR A 301 -4.20 -25.40 -28.60
CA THR A 301 -5.46 -25.03 -27.91
C THR A 301 -6.24 -24.02 -28.76
N PRO A 302 -7.54 -24.22 -29.01
CA PRO A 302 -8.34 -23.29 -29.80
C PRO A 302 -8.38 -21.89 -29.17
N SER A 303 -7.74 -20.93 -29.82
CA SER A 303 -7.73 -19.52 -29.41
C SER A 303 -7.26 -18.63 -30.57
N PRO A 304 -7.92 -17.49 -30.80
CA PRO A 304 -7.50 -16.54 -31.84
C PRO A 304 -6.23 -15.75 -31.46
N VAL A 305 -5.81 -15.78 -30.19
CA VAL A 305 -4.68 -15.01 -29.68
C VAL A 305 -3.79 -15.84 -28.77
N LEU A 306 -2.49 -15.55 -28.82
CA LEU A 306 -1.48 -16.00 -27.88
C LEU A 306 -1.08 -14.83 -26.97
N LEU A 307 -1.12 -15.06 -25.67
CA LEU A 307 -0.76 -14.08 -24.64
C LEU A 307 0.56 -14.47 -23.98
N LEU A 308 1.41 -13.47 -23.70
CA LEU A 308 2.63 -13.64 -22.93
C LEU A 308 2.77 -12.52 -21.91
N ASP A 309 2.84 -12.89 -20.64
CA ASP A 309 3.17 -11.94 -19.57
C ASP A 309 4.68 -11.71 -19.55
N VAL A 310 5.09 -10.44 -19.54
CA VAL A 310 6.48 -10.01 -19.58
C VAL A 310 6.69 -9.00 -18.47
N THR A 311 7.61 -9.29 -17.56
CA THR A 311 8.06 -8.30 -16.57
C THR A 311 9.41 -7.76 -17.02
N VAL A 312 9.46 -6.48 -17.37
CA VAL A 312 10.70 -5.80 -17.71
C VAL A 312 11.26 -5.14 -16.46
N GLU A 313 12.51 -5.46 -16.12
CA GLU A 313 13.28 -4.81 -15.07
C GLU A 313 14.38 -3.96 -15.72
N VAL A 314 14.35 -2.66 -15.48
CA VAL A 314 15.35 -1.72 -15.95
C VAL A 314 16.23 -1.30 -14.79
N THR A 315 17.54 -1.43 -14.94
CA THR A 315 18.54 -1.00 -13.97
C THR A 315 19.45 0.05 -14.60
N ALA A 316 19.65 1.18 -13.92
CA ALA A 316 20.56 2.23 -14.34
C ALA A 316 21.35 2.77 -13.14
N LEU A 317 22.47 3.44 -13.42
CA LEU A 317 23.14 4.23 -12.40
C LEU A 317 22.37 5.52 -12.14
N ALA A 318 22.33 5.95 -10.88
CA ALA A 318 21.75 7.23 -10.50
C ALA A 318 22.52 7.88 -9.34
N VAL A 319 22.50 9.22 -9.33
CA VAL A 319 22.86 10.01 -8.14
C VAL A 319 21.60 10.26 -7.33
N THR A 320 21.63 9.89 -6.05
CA THR A 320 20.47 9.97 -5.17
C THR A 320 20.09 11.41 -4.82
N GLN A 321 18.82 11.63 -4.48
CA GLN A 321 18.28 12.93 -4.09
C GLN A 321 19.15 13.72 -3.08
N PRO A 322 19.69 13.14 -1.98
CA PRO A 322 20.47 13.91 -1.01
C PRO A 322 21.75 14.51 -1.60
N ILE A 323 22.47 13.73 -2.41
CA ILE A 323 23.71 14.17 -3.08
C ILE A 323 23.37 15.20 -4.16
N LEU A 324 22.31 14.95 -4.92
CA LEU A 324 21.84 15.86 -5.97
C LEU A 324 21.41 17.22 -5.40
N ARG A 325 20.78 17.22 -4.22
CA ARG A 325 20.36 18.44 -3.54
C ARG A 325 21.54 19.32 -3.16
N GLU A 326 22.56 18.73 -2.54
CA GLU A 326 23.79 19.45 -2.17
C GLU A 326 24.55 19.97 -3.41
N LEU A 327 24.59 19.18 -4.49
CA LEU A 327 25.15 19.64 -5.76
C LEU A 327 24.37 20.84 -6.32
N ALA A 328 23.04 20.76 -6.34
CA ALA A 328 22.16 21.82 -6.83
C ALA A 328 22.31 23.10 -6.00
N LEU A 329 22.40 23.00 -4.68
CA LEU A 329 22.64 24.15 -3.80
C LEU A 329 23.97 24.86 -4.13
N ARG A 330 25.02 24.10 -4.43
CA ARG A 330 26.35 24.67 -4.74
C ARG A 330 26.46 25.23 -6.15
N ALA A 331 25.76 24.64 -7.11
CA ALA A 331 25.78 25.07 -8.50
C ALA A 331 24.82 26.24 -8.74
N LEU A 332 23.54 26.05 -8.39
CA LEU A 332 22.48 26.98 -8.79
C LEU A 332 22.42 28.24 -7.93
N VAL A 333 22.75 28.18 -6.64
CA VAL A 333 22.59 29.32 -5.72
C VAL A 333 23.79 30.28 -5.89
N PRO A 334 23.58 31.51 -6.42
CA PRO A 334 24.67 32.45 -6.61
C PRO A 334 25.28 32.85 -5.25
N PRO A 335 26.62 32.99 -5.15
CA PRO A 335 27.26 33.42 -3.92
C PRO A 335 26.75 34.81 -3.51
N GLY A 336 26.32 34.94 -2.24
CA GLY A 336 25.78 36.19 -1.70
C GLY A 336 24.31 36.47 -2.03
N SER A 337 23.62 35.55 -2.72
CA SER A 337 22.17 35.66 -2.89
C SER A 337 21.43 35.51 -1.54
N ARG A 338 20.40 36.34 -1.34
CA ARG A 338 19.42 36.16 -0.25
C ARG A 338 18.25 35.36 -0.82
N GLY A 339 17.96 34.21 -0.24
CA GLY A 339 16.84 33.35 -0.65
C GLY A 339 17.11 31.88 -0.36
N GLU A 340 16.18 31.04 -0.74
CA GLU A 340 16.26 29.58 -0.53
C GLU A 340 15.77 28.82 -1.77
N LEU A 341 16.45 27.70 -2.05
CA LEU A 341 16.11 26.82 -3.15
C LEU A 341 15.03 25.82 -2.72
N ILE A 342 13.96 25.70 -3.50
CA ILE A 342 12.85 24.79 -3.19
C ILE A 342 13.27 23.37 -3.53
N THR A 343 13.70 22.64 -2.50
CA THR A 343 14.32 21.31 -2.63
C THR A 343 13.48 20.26 -3.37
N GLU A 344 12.15 20.39 -3.35
CA GLU A 344 11.21 19.48 -4.02
C GLU A 344 11.12 19.68 -5.54
N THR A 345 11.54 20.85 -6.02
CA THR A 345 11.52 21.22 -7.44
C THR A 345 12.82 20.89 -8.17
N ILE A 346 13.83 20.37 -7.45
CA ILE A 346 15.09 19.96 -8.04
C ILE A 346 14.84 18.87 -9.07
N ARG A 347 15.30 19.12 -10.29
CA ARG A 347 15.31 18.19 -11.40
C ARG A 347 16.70 18.14 -12.01
N ALA A 348 17.08 16.97 -12.47
CA ALA A 348 18.31 16.74 -13.20
C ALA A 348 18.00 15.90 -14.43
N SER A 349 18.40 16.41 -15.59
CA SER A 349 18.29 15.68 -16.86
C SER A 349 19.65 15.59 -17.52
N GLU A 350 19.98 14.43 -18.08
CA GLU A 350 21.18 14.23 -18.88
C GLU A 350 21.02 14.93 -20.25
N THR A 351 21.96 15.82 -20.61
CA THR A 351 21.84 16.64 -21.84
C THR A 351 23.06 16.62 -22.75
N GLY A 352 24.19 16.01 -22.33
CA GLY A 352 25.45 16.05 -23.08
C GLY A 352 26.04 14.69 -23.40
N ALA A 353 27.25 14.72 -23.99
CA ALA A 353 28.02 13.52 -24.27
C ALA A 353 28.40 12.82 -22.96
N SER A 354 28.23 11.50 -22.95
CA SER A 354 28.61 10.64 -21.82
C SER A 354 29.83 9.81 -22.18
N SER A 355 30.71 9.58 -21.21
CA SER A 355 31.81 8.63 -21.31
C SER A 355 31.78 7.67 -20.13
N TYR A 356 31.99 6.38 -20.40
CA TYR A 356 32.11 5.36 -19.36
C TYR A 356 33.54 4.83 -19.33
N ASN A 357 34.21 4.96 -18.18
CA ASN A 357 35.50 4.36 -17.92
C ASN A 357 35.30 3.09 -17.08
N ALA A 358 35.47 1.94 -17.73
CA ALA A 358 35.28 0.62 -17.12
C ALA A 358 36.34 0.30 -16.04
N GLU A 359 37.57 0.82 -16.14
CA GLU A 359 38.64 0.57 -15.16
C GLU A 359 38.39 1.31 -13.84
N ALA A 360 37.75 2.47 -13.90
CA ALA A 360 37.47 3.31 -12.75
C ALA A 360 36.01 3.25 -12.26
N GLU A 361 35.19 2.37 -12.86
CA GLU A 361 33.72 2.32 -12.70
C GLU A 361 33.07 3.71 -12.65
N ALA A 362 33.53 4.58 -13.55
CA ALA A 362 33.22 6.00 -13.54
C ALA A 362 32.46 6.40 -14.80
N PHE A 363 31.32 7.03 -14.61
CA PHE A 363 30.47 7.55 -15.67
C PHE A 363 30.50 9.08 -15.67
N THR A 364 31.12 9.68 -16.68
CA THR A 364 31.19 11.13 -16.83
C THR A 364 30.08 11.59 -17.76
N THR A 365 29.26 12.53 -17.32
CA THR A 365 28.17 13.08 -18.13
C THR A 365 27.88 14.54 -17.78
N THR A 366 27.15 15.20 -18.68
CA THR A 366 26.68 16.57 -18.47
C THR A 366 25.21 16.55 -18.05
N LEU A 367 24.94 17.08 -16.87
CA LEU A 367 23.62 17.24 -16.30
C LEU A 367 23.14 18.69 -16.43
N ARG A 368 21.92 18.87 -16.91
CA ARG A 368 21.18 20.11 -16.71
C ARG A 368 20.44 20.02 -15.39
N LEU A 369 20.86 20.82 -14.43
CA LEU A 369 20.20 20.99 -13.14
C LEU A 369 19.21 22.15 -13.26
N SER A 370 18.03 21.98 -12.68
CA SER A 370 17.03 23.05 -12.59
C SER A 370 16.24 22.95 -11.29
N ALA A 371 15.93 24.09 -10.69
CA ALA A 371 15.10 24.18 -9.50
C ALA A 371 14.47 25.57 -9.38
N GLU A 372 13.38 25.66 -8.62
CA GLU A 372 12.76 26.93 -8.23
C GLU A 372 13.52 27.56 -7.05
N PHE A 373 13.77 28.86 -7.14
CA PHE A 373 14.44 29.64 -6.11
C PHE A 373 13.52 30.74 -5.58
N ALA A 374 13.32 30.77 -4.27
CA ALA A 374 12.56 31.81 -3.59
C ALA A 374 13.50 32.97 -3.25
N ARG A 375 13.44 34.05 -4.03
CA ARG A 375 14.33 35.20 -3.86
C ARG A 375 13.92 36.04 -2.66
N GLY A 376 14.90 36.39 -1.82
CA GLY A 376 14.72 37.33 -0.70
C GLY A 376 14.01 36.77 0.53
N VAL A 377 13.69 35.48 0.55
CA VAL A 377 12.99 34.82 1.66
C VAL A 377 13.54 33.41 1.89
N THR A 378 13.72 33.05 3.15
CA THR A 378 14.07 31.69 3.60
C THR A 378 12.98 31.15 4.53
N ALA A 379 12.94 29.83 4.73
CA ALA A 379 12.06 29.18 5.71
C ALA A 379 12.30 29.74 7.12
N ALA A 380 13.54 30.04 7.48
CA ALA A 380 13.89 30.67 8.75
C ALA A 380 13.35 32.12 8.87
N ASP A 381 13.37 32.88 7.77
CA ASP A 381 12.76 34.22 7.75
C ASP A 381 11.24 34.14 7.93
N VAL A 382 10.59 33.17 7.29
CA VAL A 382 9.14 32.91 7.44
C VAL A 382 8.83 32.47 8.87
N GLU A 383 9.61 31.56 9.44
CA GLU A 383 9.48 31.09 10.82
C GLU A 383 9.51 32.27 11.80
N ALA A 384 10.58 33.07 11.78
CA ALA A 384 10.72 34.25 12.63
C ALA A 384 9.61 35.28 12.40
N ALA A 385 9.04 35.37 11.20
CA ALA A 385 7.96 36.29 10.90
C ALA A 385 6.58 35.84 11.41
N VAL A 386 6.34 34.54 11.61
CA VAL A 386 5.04 33.99 12.03
C VAL A 386 5.00 33.53 13.48
N GLU A 387 6.15 33.42 14.14
CA GLU A 387 6.27 33.04 15.56
C GLU A 387 5.33 33.84 16.46
N GLY A 388 4.54 33.11 17.27
CA GLY A 388 3.63 33.71 18.25
C GLY A 388 2.44 34.50 17.69
N LYS A 389 2.27 34.57 16.36
CA LYS A 389 1.16 35.30 15.73
C LYS A 389 -0.11 34.46 15.64
N ARG A 390 -1.25 35.11 15.42
CA ARG A 390 -2.47 34.40 15.04
C ARG A 390 -2.37 33.89 13.61
N PRO A 391 -3.06 32.81 13.21
CA PRO A 391 -3.03 32.31 11.84
C PRO A 391 -3.38 33.37 10.76
N SER A 392 -4.32 34.27 11.06
CA SER A 392 -4.69 35.38 10.17
C SER A 392 -3.59 36.45 10.07
N GLU A 393 -2.98 36.81 11.20
CA GLU A 393 -1.88 37.79 11.28
C GLU A 393 -0.59 37.25 10.66
N ALA A 394 -0.34 35.95 10.77
CA ALA A 394 0.75 35.28 10.09
C ALA A 394 0.59 35.42 8.57
N ARG A 395 -0.60 35.11 8.03
CA ARG A 395 -0.89 35.27 6.60
C ARG A 395 -0.74 36.71 6.12
N SER A 396 -1.26 37.70 6.86
CA SER A 396 -1.12 39.11 6.48
C SER A 396 0.35 39.56 6.51
N THR A 397 1.11 39.14 7.52
CA THR A 397 2.55 39.43 7.62
C THR A 397 3.31 38.86 6.42
N LEU A 398 3.04 37.61 6.05
CA LEU A 398 3.73 36.95 4.94
C LEU A 398 3.43 37.64 3.60
N ARG A 399 2.18 38.08 3.41
CA ARG A 399 1.78 38.85 2.23
C ARG A 399 2.45 40.22 2.18
N GLU A 400 2.44 40.97 3.28
CA GLU A 400 2.99 42.34 3.31
C GLU A 400 4.51 42.37 3.23
N ARG A 401 5.21 41.46 3.93
CA ARG A 401 6.67 41.51 4.07
C ARG A 401 7.41 40.77 2.96
N TYR A 402 6.85 39.68 2.46
CA TYR A 402 7.51 38.77 1.51
C TYR A 402 6.75 38.57 0.21
N ALA A 403 5.64 39.30 -0.01
CA ALA A 403 4.76 39.12 -1.17
C ALA A 403 4.24 37.67 -1.33
N ILE A 404 4.05 36.96 -0.21
CA ILE A 404 3.52 35.59 -0.20
C ILE A 404 1.99 35.67 -0.14
N ASP A 405 1.34 35.51 -1.28
CA ASP A 405 -0.12 35.64 -1.37
C ASP A 405 -0.88 34.49 -0.71
N GLU A 406 -0.29 33.29 -0.71
CA GLU A 406 -0.87 32.07 -0.16
C GLU A 406 0.06 31.41 0.84
N ALA A 407 -0.49 31.11 2.03
CA ALA A 407 0.19 30.37 3.07
C ALA A 407 -0.79 29.45 3.80
N ASP A 408 -0.48 28.17 3.80
CA ASP A 408 -1.21 27.12 4.48
C ASP A 408 -0.71 27.02 5.92
N VAL A 409 -1.48 27.61 6.84
CA VAL A 409 -1.19 27.65 8.27
C VAL A 409 -2.14 26.69 8.99
N ARG A 410 -1.60 25.60 9.55
CA ARG A 410 -2.35 24.64 10.36
C ARG A 410 -1.80 24.65 11.78
N VAL A 411 -2.67 24.80 12.76
CA VAL A 411 -2.31 24.80 14.19
C VAL A 411 -3.01 23.61 14.87
N VAL A 412 -2.25 22.85 15.62
CA VAL A 412 -2.71 21.69 16.39
C VAL A 412 -2.35 21.91 17.86
N PRO A 413 -3.29 21.75 18.80
CA PRO A 413 -4.72 21.46 18.59
C PRO A 413 -5.48 22.67 18.05
N GLY A 414 -6.60 22.44 17.33
CA GLY A 414 -7.36 23.50 16.65
C GLY A 414 -7.99 24.57 17.56
N TRP A 415 -7.98 24.39 18.89
CA TRP A 415 -8.38 25.41 19.85
C TRP A 415 -7.30 26.48 20.10
N ALA A 416 -6.05 26.23 19.69
CA ALA A 416 -4.93 27.12 20.00
C ALA A 416 -5.04 28.45 19.22
N PRO A 417 -5.04 29.60 19.90
CA PRO A 417 -5.28 30.90 19.26
C PRO A 417 -4.06 31.48 18.53
N PHE A 418 -2.85 30.99 18.83
CA PHE A 418 -1.59 31.52 18.31
C PHE A 418 -0.69 30.38 17.83
N LEU A 419 0.22 30.70 16.92
CA LEU A 419 1.32 29.82 16.55
C LEU A 419 2.29 29.67 17.74
N PRO A 420 3.00 28.54 17.83
CA PRO A 420 4.04 28.35 18.82
C PRO A 420 5.07 29.48 18.75
N ARG A 421 5.55 29.92 19.92
CA ARG A 421 6.65 30.88 20.02
C ARG A 421 8.03 30.22 19.95
N PHE A 422 8.07 28.90 20.05
CA PHE A 422 9.30 28.13 20.04
C PHE A 422 9.39 27.36 18.72
N GLY A 423 10.42 27.65 17.93
CA GLY A 423 10.65 27.04 16.63
C GLY A 423 10.62 25.51 16.61
N MET A 424 11.00 24.86 17.73
CA MET A 424 10.94 23.39 17.87
C MET A 424 9.56 22.76 17.62
N ARG A 425 8.47 23.54 17.67
CA ARG A 425 7.09 23.08 17.44
C ARG A 425 6.45 23.73 16.22
N LEU A 426 7.23 24.45 15.43
CA LEU A 426 6.81 25.18 14.24
C LEU A 426 7.55 24.60 13.03
N ASP A 427 6.84 23.83 12.19
CA ASP A 427 7.40 23.25 10.97
C ASP A 427 7.10 24.18 9.80
N VAL A 428 8.11 24.91 9.32
CA VAL A 428 7.99 25.86 8.21
C VAL A 428 8.68 25.31 6.98
N ARG A 429 7.98 25.32 5.85
CA ARG A 429 8.53 24.89 4.56
C ARG A 429 8.08 25.81 3.44
N LEU A 430 8.99 26.05 2.49
CA LEU A 430 8.68 26.71 1.23
C LEU A 430 8.30 25.66 0.19
N ALA A 431 7.26 25.95 -0.59
CA ALA A 431 6.80 25.10 -1.67
C ALA A 431 6.52 25.93 -2.93
N SER A 432 6.67 25.32 -4.10
CA SER A 432 6.25 25.90 -5.38
C SER A 432 4.83 25.45 -5.73
N ARG A 433 4.06 26.33 -6.38
CA ARG A 433 2.72 26.01 -6.88
C ARG A 433 2.74 24.97 -8.03
N GLU A 434 3.84 24.86 -8.77
CA GLU A 434 3.95 23.98 -9.94
C GLU A 434 4.54 22.59 -9.62
N GLY A 435 4.87 22.30 -8.35
CA GLY A 435 5.27 20.96 -7.94
C GLY A 435 4.11 19.97 -8.04
N PRO A 436 4.30 18.72 -8.54
CA PRO A 436 3.22 17.75 -8.60
C PRO A 436 2.61 17.54 -7.20
N PRO A 437 1.30 17.28 -7.10
CA PRO A 437 0.63 17.13 -5.82
C PRO A 437 1.36 16.07 -5.01
N ALA A 438 1.71 16.41 -3.77
CA ALA A 438 2.20 15.43 -2.82
C ALA A 438 1.19 14.27 -2.77
N ALA A 439 1.59 13.12 -3.28
CA ALA A 439 0.78 11.91 -3.19
C ALA A 439 0.51 11.65 -1.70
N GLY A 440 -0.76 11.76 -1.29
CA GLY A 440 -1.18 11.33 0.04
C GLY A 440 -1.91 12.34 0.93
N THR A 441 -2.51 13.42 0.42
CA THR A 441 -3.55 14.12 1.20
C THR A 441 -4.92 13.67 0.72
N LEU A 442 -5.49 12.66 1.40
CA LEU A 442 -6.90 12.34 1.30
C LEU A 442 -7.72 13.63 1.47
N PRO A 443 -8.70 13.91 0.61
CA PRO A 443 -9.61 15.02 0.86
C PRO A 443 -10.37 14.69 2.15
N ALA A 444 -10.14 15.49 3.19
CA ALA A 444 -10.97 15.49 4.36
C ALA A 444 -12.39 15.84 3.91
N THR A 445 -13.26 14.84 3.93
CA THR A 445 -14.71 14.97 3.87
C THR A 445 -15.14 16.06 4.85
N ARG A 446 -15.71 17.13 4.31
CA ARG A 446 -16.54 18.05 5.09
C ARG A 446 -17.93 17.43 5.17
N GLU A 447 -18.32 17.02 6.37
CA GLU A 447 -19.71 17.11 6.82
C GLU A 447 -19.88 18.39 7.63
#